data_AF-A0A125PJ91-F1
#
_entry.id   AF-A0A125PJ91-F1
#
_cell.length_a   1.000
_cell.length_b   1.000
_cell.length_c   1.000
_cell.angle_alpha   90.00
_cell.angle_beta   90.00
_cell.angle_gamma   90.00
#
_symmetry.space_group_name_H-M   'P 1'
#
loop_
_entity.id
_entity.type
_entity.pdbx_description
1 polymer ?
#
loop_
_entity_poly.entity_id
_entity_poly.type
_entity_poly.pdbx_seq_one_letter_code
_entity_poly.pdbx_strand_id
1 'polypeptide(L)'
;MGAYKYLSELHKRKQSDVLRFLLRVRCWEYRQLNVVHRASRPSRPDKARRLGYKASRSLRFYFDSTARTPSPRLARQSVGTEIGAKQGFVVYRVRVRRGNRKRPVPKGATYGKPTNQGVNQLKFQRSLRSTAEERVARRCGNLRVLNSYWINQDGVYKYYEVILVDPQHKAVRRDARINWICNPVHKRRESRGLTSAGKQNRGLNRGHAKGKNYAGWKKNNTLTTRSSR
;
A
#
# COMPACT_ATOMS: atom_id res chain seq x y z
N MET A 1 19.50 7.45 20.34
CA MET A 1 18.54 6.44 19.82
C MET A 1 17.36 7.19 19.17
N GLY A 2 17.08 7.03 17.87
CA GLY A 2 16.12 7.91 17.16
C GLY A 2 14.64 7.58 17.43
N ALA A 3 13.75 8.59 17.43
CA ALA A 3 12.31 8.46 17.72
C ALA A 3 11.59 7.34 16.93
N TYR A 4 11.97 7.13 15.66
CA TYR A 4 11.40 6.07 14.82
C TYR A 4 11.70 4.64 15.31
N LYS A 5 12.79 4.44 16.07
CA LYS A 5 13.13 3.13 16.65
C LYS A 5 12.10 2.75 17.70
N TYR A 6 11.72 3.68 18.58
CA TYR A 6 10.67 3.48 19.59
C TYR A 6 9.31 3.19 18.95
N LEU A 7 8.91 3.94 17.91
CA LEU A 7 7.67 3.67 17.17
C LEU A 7 7.67 2.26 16.54
N SER A 8 8.80 1.85 15.98
CA SER A 8 8.94 0.51 15.42
C SER A 8 8.83 -0.57 16.49
N GLU A 9 9.35 -0.33 17.70
CA GLU A 9 9.31 -1.28 18.82
C GLU A 9 7.90 -1.42 19.41
N LEU A 10 7.18 -0.31 19.59
CA LEU A 10 5.76 -0.32 19.96
C LEU A 10 4.98 -1.24 19.02
N HIS A 11 5.15 -1.05 17.71
CA HIS A 11 4.45 -1.86 16.70
C HIS A 11 4.91 -3.32 16.59
N LYS A 12 6.01 -3.73 17.23
CA LYS A 12 6.31 -5.16 17.40
C LYS A 12 5.40 -5.76 18.47
N ARG A 13 5.19 -5.06 19.58
CA ARG A 13 4.34 -5.48 20.71
C ARG A 13 2.85 -5.10 20.53
N LYS A 14 2.20 -5.58 19.47
CA LYS A 14 0.81 -5.22 19.11
C LYS A 14 -0.26 -5.69 20.11
N GLN A 15 0.09 -6.61 21.00
CA GLN A 15 -0.80 -7.13 22.05
C GLN A 15 -0.77 -6.29 23.34
N SER A 16 0.10 -5.28 23.43
CA SER A 16 0.07 -4.33 24.55
C SER A 16 -1.27 -3.59 24.62
N ASP A 17 -1.70 -3.23 25.83
CA ASP A 17 -3.00 -2.60 26.04
C ASP A 17 -3.12 -1.25 25.34
N VAL A 18 -2.03 -0.47 25.32
CA VAL A 18 -1.94 0.79 24.57
C VAL A 18 -2.24 0.58 23.08
N LEU A 19 -1.60 -0.39 22.43
CA LEU A 19 -1.83 -0.64 21.01
C LEU A 19 -3.19 -1.30 20.74
N ARG A 20 -3.66 -2.19 21.62
CA ARG A 20 -4.99 -2.78 21.51
C ARG A 20 -6.07 -1.70 21.57
N PHE A 21 -5.96 -0.77 22.53
CA PHE A 21 -6.85 0.38 22.65
C PHE A 21 -6.83 1.25 21.39
N LEU A 22 -5.64 1.67 20.94
CA LEU A 22 -5.49 2.50 19.74
C LEU A 22 -6.01 1.81 18.47
N LEU A 23 -5.76 0.51 18.30
CA LEU A 23 -6.27 -0.25 17.16
C LEU A 23 -7.77 -0.45 17.24
N ARG A 24 -8.37 -0.58 18.42
CA ARG A 24 -9.82 -0.65 18.60
C ARG A 24 -10.50 0.66 18.17
N VAL A 25 -10.03 1.80 18.66
CA VAL A 25 -10.56 3.13 18.31
C VAL A 25 -10.41 3.40 16.80
N ARG A 26 -9.21 3.17 16.24
CA ARG A 26 -8.97 3.34 14.79
C ARG A 26 -9.82 2.41 13.94
N CYS A 27 -10.07 1.19 14.40
CA CYS A 27 -10.92 0.27 13.65
C CYS A 27 -12.35 0.81 13.55
N TRP A 28 -12.87 1.35 14.64
CA TRP A 28 -14.19 1.97 14.66
C TRP A 28 -14.24 3.16 13.67
N GLU A 29 -13.26 4.06 13.71
CA GLU A 29 -13.14 5.18 12.77
C GLU A 29 -13.14 4.68 11.30
N TYR A 30 -12.32 3.68 10.98
CA TYR A 30 -12.19 3.17 9.61
C TYR A 30 -13.42 2.43 9.09
N ARG A 31 -14.34 2.01 9.97
CA ARG A 31 -15.62 1.42 9.55
C ARG A 31 -16.58 2.48 9.05
N GLN A 32 -16.59 3.65 9.70
CA GLN A 32 -17.44 4.78 9.30
C GLN A 32 -16.98 5.41 7.98
N LEU A 33 -15.67 5.36 7.71
CA LEU A 33 -15.12 5.90 6.46
C LEU A 33 -15.40 5.01 5.24
N ASN A 34 -15.35 5.64 4.07
CA ASN A 34 -15.49 4.99 2.77
C ASN A 34 -14.43 3.89 2.53
N VAL A 35 -14.79 2.91 1.70
CA VAL A 35 -13.95 1.72 1.40
C VAL A 35 -12.55 2.09 0.93
N VAL A 36 -12.44 3.13 0.11
CA VAL A 36 -11.18 3.75 -0.31
C VAL A 36 -11.31 5.25 -0.01
N HIS A 37 -10.41 5.79 0.80
CA HIS A 37 -10.39 7.23 1.11
C HIS A 37 -8.95 7.73 1.23
N ARG A 38 -8.75 9.02 0.95
CA ARG A 38 -7.44 9.67 1.08
C ARG A 38 -7.15 9.89 2.57
N ALA A 39 -5.96 9.52 3.02
CA ALA A 39 -5.47 9.85 4.35
C ALA A 39 -4.68 11.17 4.28
N SER A 40 -4.90 12.05 5.26
CA SER A 40 -4.13 13.29 5.38
C SER A 40 -2.67 13.03 5.74
N ARG A 41 -2.43 12.07 6.63
CA ARG A 41 -1.11 11.65 7.11
C ARG A 41 -1.04 10.13 7.30
N PRO A 42 0.15 9.50 7.14
CA PRO A 42 0.28 8.07 7.37
C PRO A 42 0.06 7.74 8.85
N SER A 43 -0.75 6.71 9.13
CA SER A 43 -1.01 6.27 10.52
C SER A 43 0.22 5.68 11.21
N ARG A 44 1.21 5.27 10.40
CA ARG A 44 2.47 4.66 10.80
C ARG A 44 3.64 5.30 10.05
N PRO A 45 4.12 6.48 10.50
CA PRO A 45 5.16 7.21 9.78
C PRO A 45 6.50 6.44 9.73
N ASP A 46 6.80 5.63 10.76
CA ASP A 46 7.96 4.72 10.81
C ASP A 46 7.97 3.74 9.63
N LYS A 47 6.83 3.07 9.41
CA LYS A 47 6.69 2.03 8.39
C LYS A 47 6.58 2.66 7.00
N ALA A 48 5.85 3.76 6.87
CA ALA A 48 5.72 4.49 5.63
C ALA A 48 7.09 4.96 5.11
N ARG A 49 7.91 5.56 5.99
CA ARG A 49 9.25 6.04 5.65
C ARG A 49 10.16 4.91 5.18
N ARG A 50 10.14 3.76 5.86
CA ARG A 50 10.89 2.56 5.46
C ARG A 50 10.49 2.04 4.08
N LEU A 51 9.25 2.26 3.67
CA LEU A 51 8.71 1.83 2.38
C LEU A 51 8.81 2.91 1.29
N GLY A 52 9.49 4.02 1.56
CA GLY A 52 9.82 5.06 0.59
C GLY A 52 8.90 6.29 0.61
N TYR A 53 7.96 6.40 1.55
CA TYR A 53 7.22 7.64 1.75
C TYR A 53 8.14 8.74 2.27
N LYS A 54 8.10 9.91 1.64
CA LYS A 54 8.85 11.09 2.06
C LYS A 54 7.90 12.19 2.53
N ALA A 55 8.15 12.71 3.73
CA ALA A 55 7.54 13.93 4.22
C ALA A 55 8.45 15.12 3.91
N SER A 56 7.87 16.26 3.55
CA SER A 56 8.59 17.53 3.52
C SER A 56 8.31 18.22 4.85
N ARG A 57 9.39 18.63 5.52
CA ARG A 57 9.29 19.46 6.72
C ARG A 57 9.24 20.91 6.23
N SER A 58 8.10 21.34 5.71
CA SER A 58 7.89 22.77 5.48
C SER A 58 7.49 23.39 6.81
N LEU A 59 8.40 24.14 7.43
CA LEU A 59 8.02 25.13 8.43
C LEU A 59 7.07 26.11 7.72
N ARG A 60 5.77 26.00 7.99
CA ARG A 60 4.83 27.06 7.63
C ARG A 60 4.85 28.04 8.78
N PHE A 61 5.43 29.20 8.55
CA PHE A 61 5.15 30.36 9.38
C PHE A 61 3.70 30.74 9.10
N TYR A 62 2.79 30.42 10.02
CA TYR A 62 1.45 30.98 9.99
C TYR A 62 1.56 32.44 10.39
N PHE A 63 1.47 33.35 9.41
CA PHE A 63 1.18 34.75 9.70
C PHE A 63 -0.34 34.85 9.79
N ASP A 64 -0.86 34.92 11.01
CA ASP A 64 -2.30 35.13 11.22
C ASP A 64 -2.65 36.58 10.82
N SER A 65 -3.21 36.75 9.63
CA SER A 65 -3.66 38.05 9.13
C SER A 65 -5.01 38.50 9.71
N THR A 66 -5.60 37.75 10.65
CA THR A 66 -6.88 38.10 11.29
C THR A 66 -6.73 38.71 12.69
N ALA A 67 -5.51 38.76 13.24
CA ALA A 67 -5.24 39.41 14.51
C ALA A 67 -5.24 40.95 14.38
N ARG A 68 -6.44 41.54 14.46
CA ARG A 68 -6.62 42.96 14.79
C ARG A 68 -6.17 43.19 16.24
N THR A 69 -4.87 43.37 16.47
CA THR A 69 -4.35 43.86 17.77
C THR A 69 -3.33 44.96 17.53
N PRO A 70 -3.49 46.15 18.14
CA PRO A 70 -2.55 47.25 17.99
C PRO A 70 -1.51 47.18 19.11
N SER A 71 -0.50 46.30 18.98
CA SER A 71 0.65 46.31 19.90
C SER A 71 1.85 45.54 19.34
N PRO A 72 2.96 46.20 18.97
CA PRO A 72 4.10 45.58 18.29
C PRO A 72 5.07 44.82 19.21
N ARG A 73 4.65 44.35 20.41
CA ARG A 73 5.59 43.78 21.40
C ARG A 73 5.43 42.30 21.76
N LEU A 74 4.40 41.60 21.29
CA LEU A 74 4.23 40.17 21.57
C LEU A 74 3.60 39.43 20.39
N ALA A 75 4.22 39.49 19.21
CA ALA A 75 3.96 38.49 18.18
C ALA A 75 4.53 37.14 18.65
N ARG A 76 3.73 36.35 19.37
CA ARG A 76 4.05 34.95 19.64
C ARG A 76 4.12 34.23 18.29
N GLN A 77 5.34 34.07 17.77
CA GLN A 77 5.63 33.20 16.65
C GLN A 77 5.28 31.76 17.06
N SER A 78 4.05 31.32 16.82
CA SER A 78 3.73 29.90 16.95
C SER A 78 4.34 29.17 15.76
N VAL A 79 5.56 28.67 15.93
CA VAL A 79 6.25 27.85 14.93
C VAL A 79 5.60 26.46 14.90
N GLY A 80 4.49 26.34 14.16
CA GLY A 80 3.84 25.06 13.88
C GLY A 80 4.64 24.29 12.83
N THR A 81 5.38 23.26 13.25
CA THR A 81 6.01 22.34 12.28
C THR A 81 4.96 21.35 11.77
N GLU A 82 4.20 21.71 10.74
CA GLU A 82 3.34 20.74 10.06
C GLU A 82 4.21 19.75 9.27
N ILE A 83 4.25 18.49 9.72
CA ILE A 83 4.90 17.40 8.99
C ILE A 83 3.97 16.97 7.84
N GLY A 84 3.99 17.72 6.75
CA GLY A 84 3.28 17.42 5.51
C GLY A 84 4.01 16.38 4.64
N ALA A 85 3.28 15.69 3.77
CA ALA A 85 3.91 14.88 2.73
C ALA A 85 4.81 15.75 1.84
N LYS A 86 5.92 15.21 1.31
CA LYS A 86 6.59 15.87 0.20
C LYS A 86 5.58 15.97 -0.94
N GLN A 87 5.42 17.15 -1.52
CA GLN A 87 4.47 17.37 -2.61
C GLN A 87 4.68 16.31 -3.72
N GLY A 88 3.61 15.64 -4.11
CA GLY A 88 3.62 14.49 -5.02
C GLY A 88 3.59 13.10 -4.36
N PHE A 89 3.62 12.99 -3.03
CA PHE A 89 3.29 11.75 -2.31
C PHE A 89 1.89 11.81 -1.72
N VAL A 90 1.12 10.73 -1.87
CA VAL A 90 -0.24 10.61 -1.33
C VAL A 90 -0.41 9.25 -0.66
N VAL A 91 -1.17 9.21 0.44
CA VAL A 91 -1.52 7.97 1.12
C VAL A 91 -3.03 7.77 1.03
N TYR A 92 -3.44 6.58 0.62
CA TYR A 92 -4.84 6.16 0.63
C TYR A 92 -5.02 5.01 1.60
N ARG A 93 -6.10 5.05 2.38
CA ARG A 93 -6.55 3.94 3.21
C ARG A 93 -7.59 3.15 2.45
N VAL A 94 -7.46 1.83 2.53
CA VAL A 94 -8.39 0.90 1.88
C VAL A 94 -8.72 -0.27 2.81
N ARG A 95 -10.00 -0.64 2.84
CA ARG A 95 -10.45 -1.88 3.48
C ARG A 95 -10.68 -2.99 2.46
N VAL A 96 -10.24 -4.18 2.78
CA VAL A 96 -10.44 -5.41 1.98
C VAL A 96 -11.12 -6.45 2.85
N ARG A 97 -12.21 -7.04 2.35
CA ARG A 97 -12.96 -8.08 3.06
C ARG A 97 -12.06 -9.31 3.27
N ARG A 98 -12.08 -9.83 4.49
CA ARG A 98 -11.38 -11.05 4.89
C ARG A 98 -12.12 -12.28 4.38
N GLY A 99 -11.41 -13.40 4.39
CA GLY A 99 -11.95 -14.71 4.05
C GLY A 99 -11.45 -15.22 2.70
N ASN A 100 -11.96 -16.41 2.37
CA ASN A 100 -11.68 -17.10 1.13
C ASN A 100 -12.51 -16.52 -0.02
N ARG A 101 -12.15 -16.87 -1.26
CA ARG A 101 -12.87 -16.42 -2.45
C ARG A 101 -13.74 -17.56 -2.95
N LYS A 102 -15.05 -17.45 -2.73
CA LYS A 102 -16.04 -18.34 -3.33
C LYS A 102 -15.92 -18.27 -4.86
N ARG A 103 -15.98 -19.43 -5.54
CA ARG A 103 -16.08 -19.46 -7.00
C ARG A 103 -17.41 -18.82 -7.45
N PRO A 104 -17.39 -17.89 -8.42
CA PRO A 104 -18.63 -17.29 -8.93
C PRO A 104 -19.31 -18.26 -9.90
N VAL A 105 -20.03 -19.25 -9.36
CA VAL A 105 -20.86 -20.18 -10.14
C VAL A 105 -22.33 -20.07 -9.72
N PRO A 106 -23.27 -19.96 -10.69
CA PRO A 106 -24.70 -20.00 -10.39
C PRO A 106 -25.06 -21.29 -9.65
N LYS A 107 -25.76 -21.17 -8.51
CA LYS A 107 -26.22 -22.31 -7.68
C LYS A 107 -25.13 -23.32 -7.25
N GLY A 108 -23.84 -22.99 -7.39
CA GLY A 108 -22.75 -23.92 -7.10
C GLY A 108 -22.44 -24.91 -8.23
N ALA A 109 -23.11 -24.84 -9.38
CA ALA A 109 -22.94 -25.77 -10.49
C ALA A 109 -21.71 -25.40 -11.33
N THR A 110 -20.66 -26.23 -11.28
CA THR A 110 -19.41 -26.02 -12.05
C THR A 110 -19.35 -26.80 -13.35
N TYR A 111 -20.20 -27.82 -13.51
CA TYR A 111 -20.26 -28.75 -14.65
C TYR A 111 -18.88 -29.32 -15.07
N GLY A 112 -18.54 -30.49 -14.55
CA GLY A 112 -17.27 -31.16 -14.89
C GLY A 112 -16.85 -32.21 -13.87
N LYS A 113 -15.59 -32.67 -14.01
CA LYS A 113 -15.01 -33.71 -13.15
C LYS A 113 -15.08 -33.34 -11.66
N PRO A 114 -15.30 -34.30 -10.74
CA PRO A 114 -15.42 -34.06 -9.30
C PRO A 114 -14.30 -33.21 -8.69
N THR A 115 -13.06 -33.36 -9.18
CA THR A 115 -11.89 -32.59 -8.73
C THR A 115 -12.04 -31.07 -8.89
N ASN A 116 -12.84 -30.63 -9.85
CA ASN A 116 -13.05 -29.22 -10.16
C ASN A 116 -14.36 -28.67 -9.56
N GLN A 117 -15.12 -29.46 -8.81
CA GLN A 117 -16.43 -29.05 -8.28
C GLN A 117 -16.37 -28.21 -6.99
N GLY A 118 -15.18 -28.00 -6.41
CA GLY A 118 -15.02 -27.19 -5.19
C GLY A 118 -15.41 -25.71 -5.37
N VAL A 119 -16.27 -25.19 -4.48
CA VAL A 119 -16.80 -23.81 -4.55
C VAL A 119 -16.37 -22.93 -3.37
N ASN A 120 -16.49 -23.42 -2.13
CA ASN A 120 -16.43 -22.56 -0.92
C ASN A 120 -15.03 -22.39 -0.33
N GLN A 121 -14.22 -23.45 -0.28
CA GLN A 121 -12.93 -23.46 0.44
C GLN A 121 -11.74 -22.99 -0.43
N LEU A 122 -12.01 -22.31 -1.55
CA LEU A 122 -10.97 -21.84 -2.46
C LEU A 122 -10.27 -20.58 -1.93
N LYS A 123 -8.94 -20.64 -1.90
CA LYS A 123 -8.09 -19.50 -1.52
C LYS A 123 -7.76 -18.67 -2.75
N PHE A 124 -7.74 -17.35 -2.59
CA PHE A 124 -7.34 -16.47 -3.69
C PHE A 124 -5.82 -16.51 -3.89
N GLN A 125 -5.38 -16.56 -5.15
CA GLN A 125 -3.95 -16.68 -5.51
C GLN A 125 -3.12 -15.46 -5.08
N ARG A 126 -3.75 -14.29 -4.91
CA ARG A 126 -3.08 -13.05 -4.51
C ARG A 126 -3.42 -12.70 -3.07
N SER A 127 -2.46 -12.14 -2.35
CA SER A 127 -2.69 -11.60 -1.00
C SER A 127 -3.69 -10.44 -0.99
N LEU A 128 -4.43 -10.29 0.11
CA LEU A 128 -5.37 -9.17 0.34
C LEU A 128 -4.68 -7.79 0.21
N ARG A 129 -3.38 -7.73 0.53
CA ARG A 129 -2.54 -6.53 0.35
C ARG A 129 -2.36 -6.16 -1.13
N SER A 130 -2.19 -7.14 -2.02
CA SER A 130 -2.12 -6.90 -3.46
C SER A 130 -3.48 -6.46 -4.01
N THR A 131 -4.58 -7.05 -3.52
CA THR A 131 -5.94 -6.59 -3.87
C THR A 131 -6.20 -5.15 -3.40
N ALA A 132 -5.68 -4.76 -2.23
CA ALA A 132 -5.75 -3.40 -1.73
C ALA A 132 -5.06 -2.40 -2.68
N GLU A 133 -3.82 -2.72 -3.11
CA GLU A 133 -3.06 -1.89 -4.07
C GLU A 133 -3.82 -1.69 -5.38
N GLU A 134 -4.40 -2.75 -5.94
CA GLU A 134 -5.17 -2.67 -7.18
C GLU A 134 -6.45 -1.84 -7.07
N ARG A 135 -7.18 -1.98 -5.95
CA ARG A 135 -8.40 -1.18 -5.71
C ARG A 135 -8.08 0.32 -5.68
N VAL A 136 -7.00 0.69 -4.98
CA VAL A 136 -6.58 2.09 -4.88
C VAL A 136 -6.08 2.61 -6.23
N ALA A 137 -5.29 1.82 -6.96
CA ALA A 137 -4.79 2.22 -8.28
C ALA A 137 -5.91 2.41 -9.30
N ARG A 138 -6.94 1.56 -9.28
CA ARG A 138 -8.11 1.74 -10.17
C ARG A 138 -8.83 3.05 -9.89
N ARG A 139 -8.96 3.45 -8.62
CA ARG A 139 -9.52 4.74 -8.23
C ARG A 139 -8.62 5.92 -8.60
N CYS A 140 -7.30 5.78 -8.43
CA CYS A 140 -6.32 6.83 -8.67
C CYS A 140 -5.49 6.51 -9.93
N GLY A 141 -6.10 6.60 -11.11
CA GLY A 141 -5.48 6.14 -12.36
C GLY A 141 -4.26 6.95 -12.82
N ASN A 142 -4.18 8.22 -12.44
CA ASN A 142 -3.06 9.13 -12.74
C ASN A 142 -1.83 8.87 -11.85
N LEU A 143 -2.03 8.35 -10.64
CA LEU A 143 -0.97 8.10 -9.68
C LEU A 143 -0.31 6.73 -9.88
N ARG A 144 0.89 6.55 -9.32
CA ARG A 144 1.64 5.29 -9.33
C ARG A 144 1.73 4.72 -7.93
N VAL A 145 1.35 3.45 -7.77
CA VAL A 145 1.52 2.73 -6.50
C VAL A 145 3.00 2.49 -6.26
N LEU A 146 3.51 2.99 -5.14
CA LEU A 146 4.89 2.74 -4.70
C LEU A 146 4.95 1.45 -3.88
N ASN A 147 4.20 1.43 -2.77
CA ASN A 147 4.15 0.33 -1.82
C ASN A 147 2.88 0.44 -0.95
N SER A 148 2.66 -0.53 -0.07
CA SER A 148 1.54 -0.55 0.88
C SER A 148 1.96 -1.15 2.22
N TYR A 149 1.18 -0.96 3.27
CA TYR A 149 1.41 -1.65 4.55
C TYR A 149 0.12 -1.85 5.33
N TRP A 150 0.14 -2.86 6.20
CA TRP A 150 -0.97 -3.16 7.11
C TRP A 150 -1.04 -2.13 8.23
N ILE A 151 -2.25 -1.66 8.52
CA ILE A 151 -2.52 -0.71 9.61
C ILE A 151 -3.40 -1.30 10.70
N ASN A 152 -4.43 -2.07 10.33
CA ASN A 152 -5.40 -2.61 11.28
C ASN A 152 -6.17 -3.81 10.69
N GLN A 153 -6.85 -4.57 11.53
CA GLN A 153 -7.78 -5.61 11.11
C GLN A 153 -8.91 -5.77 12.12
N ASP A 154 -10.09 -6.15 11.63
CA ASP A 154 -11.19 -6.63 12.44
C ASP A 154 -11.67 -8.00 11.94
N GLY A 155 -12.76 -8.53 12.48
CA GLY A 155 -13.31 -9.81 12.05
C GLY A 155 -13.67 -9.88 10.55
N VAL A 156 -14.07 -8.76 9.94
CA VAL A 156 -14.65 -8.71 8.60
C VAL A 156 -13.68 -8.18 7.54
N TYR A 157 -12.78 -7.26 7.91
CA TYR A 157 -11.93 -6.47 7.04
C TYR A 157 -10.48 -6.44 7.52
N LYS A 158 -9.57 -6.31 6.55
CA LYS A 158 -8.19 -5.84 6.78
C LYS A 158 -8.02 -4.47 6.16
N TYR A 159 -7.33 -3.60 6.89
CA TYR A 159 -7.09 -2.23 6.50
C TYR A 159 -5.63 -2.06 6.11
N TYR A 160 -5.41 -1.42 4.97
CA TYR A 160 -4.09 -1.13 4.43
C TYR A 160 -3.97 0.35 4.07
N GLU A 161 -2.78 0.90 4.25
CA GLU A 161 -2.38 2.17 3.65
C GLU A 161 -1.54 1.89 2.41
N VAL A 162 -1.91 2.51 1.30
CA VAL A 162 -1.21 2.43 0.01
C VAL A 162 -0.56 3.78 -0.25
N ILE A 163 0.76 3.76 -0.44
CA ILE A 163 1.55 4.93 -0.78
C ILE A 163 1.54 5.07 -2.30
N LEU A 164 1.08 6.21 -2.79
CA LEU A 164 1.12 6.57 -4.19
C LEU A 164 2.03 7.77 -4.42
N VAL A 165 2.50 7.87 -5.64
CA VAL A 165 3.36 8.94 -6.13
C VAL A 165 2.75 9.51 -7.41
N ASP A 166 2.72 10.82 -7.50
CA ASP A 166 2.33 11.55 -8.70
C ASP A 166 3.55 11.68 -9.66
N PRO A 167 3.53 11.04 -10.83
CA PRO A 167 4.64 11.11 -11.80
C PRO A 167 4.74 12.47 -12.53
N GLN A 168 3.70 13.29 -12.50
CA GLN A 168 3.67 14.61 -13.14
C GLN A 168 4.21 15.71 -12.21
N HIS A 169 4.29 15.45 -10.90
CA HIS A 169 4.71 16.45 -9.92
C HIS A 169 6.21 16.78 -10.01
N LYS A 170 6.57 18.08 -10.11
CA LYS A 170 7.95 18.56 -10.26
C LYS A 170 8.89 18.06 -9.15
N ALA A 171 8.42 17.98 -7.91
CA ALA A 171 9.24 17.54 -6.78
C ALA A 171 9.56 16.03 -6.79
N VAL A 172 8.78 15.22 -7.51
CA VAL A 172 9.04 13.79 -7.73
C VAL A 172 10.01 13.63 -8.89
N ARG A 173 9.78 14.34 -10.00
CA ARG A 173 10.63 14.26 -11.20
C ARG A 173 12.07 14.72 -10.95
N ARG A 174 12.27 15.75 -10.13
CA ARG A 174 13.59 16.26 -9.74
C ARG A 174 14.34 15.39 -8.72
N ASP A 175 13.66 14.46 -8.04
CA ASP A 175 14.27 13.65 -6.98
C ASP A 175 14.84 12.35 -7.56
N ALA A 176 16.17 12.30 -7.67
CA ALA A 176 16.92 11.17 -8.24
C ALA A 176 16.63 9.81 -7.58
N ARG A 177 16.10 9.78 -6.35
CA ARG A 177 15.81 8.52 -5.64
C ARG A 177 14.46 7.91 -6.03
N ILE A 178 13.53 8.70 -6.58
CA ILE A 178 12.15 8.27 -6.87
C ILE A 178 11.76 8.47 -8.33
N ASN A 179 12.41 9.37 -9.06
CA ASN A 179 12.07 9.73 -10.44
C ASN A 179 12.00 8.55 -11.41
N TRP A 180 12.68 7.42 -11.13
CA TRP A 180 12.52 6.16 -11.86
C TRP A 180 11.05 5.77 -12.03
N ILE A 181 10.18 6.00 -11.02
CA ILE A 181 8.76 5.61 -11.07
C ILE A 181 7.96 6.37 -12.13
N CYS A 182 8.47 7.51 -12.59
CA CYS A 182 7.82 8.37 -13.58
C CYS A 182 7.88 7.77 -14.99
N ASN A 183 8.81 6.85 -15.26
CA ASN A 183 8.96 6.27 -16.59
C ASN A 183 7.70 5.49 -17.01
N PRO A 184 7.36 5.47 -18.32
CA PRO A 184 6.20 4.76 -18.83
C PRO A 184 6.21 3.25 -18.48
N VAL A 185 7.36 2.60 -18.45
CA VAL A 185 7.49 1.17 -18.10
C VAL A 185 6.97 0.84 -16.69
N HIS A 186 6.80 1.83 -15.82
CA HIS A 186 6.28 1.70 -14.47
C HIS A 186 4.78 2.03 -14.35
N LYS A 187 3.99 2.09 -15.45
CA LYS A 187 2.52 2.24 -15.35
C LYS A 187 1.91 0.96 -14.75
N ARG A 188 0.90 1.06 -13.89
CA ARG A 188 0.15 -0.10 -13.37
C ARG A 188 1.04 -1.24 -12.84
N ARG A 189 2.03 -0.91 -12.00
CA ARG A 189 2.97 -1.89 -11.41
C ARG A 189 2.25 -2.91 -10.54
N GLU A 190 1.20 -2.48 -9.85
CA GLU A 190 0.33 -3.29 -9.01
C GLU A 190 -0.41 -4.37 -9.81
N SER A 191 -0.98 -4.03 -10.98
CA SER A 191 -1.68 -4.98 -11.84
C SER A 191 -0.75 -6.03 -12.44
N ARG A 192 0.53 -5.69 -12.65
CA ARG A 192 1.56 -6.59 -13.14
C ARG A 192 2.30 -7.36 -12.04
N GLY A 193 1.93 -7.15 -10.78
CA GLY A 193 2.57 -7.82 -9.64
C GLY A 193 4.04 -7.43 -9.43
N LEU A 194 4.41 -6.18 -9.73
CA LEU A 194 5.77 -5.64 -9.58
C LEU A 194 5.98 -4.88 -8.26
N THR A 195 4.93 -4.69 -7.47
CA THR A 195 5.01 -4.18 -6.09
C THR A 195 5.58 -5.26 -5.16
N SER A 196 5.98 -4.91 -3.94
CA SER A 196 6.51 -5.91 -3.00
C SER A 196 5.48 -7.02 -2.69
N ALA A 197 4.20 -6.65 -2.58
CA ALA A 197 3.13 -7.63 -2.33
C ALA A 197 2.90 -8.55 -3.55
N GLY A 198 2.94 -7.98 -4.76
CA GLY A 198 2.84 -8.76 -6.00
C GLY A 198 4.01 -9.72 -6.20
N LYS A 199 5.25 -9.27 -5.94
CA LYS A 199 6.46 -10.11 -6.03
C LYS A 199 6.41 -11.29 -5.06
N GLN A 200 5.93 -11.06 -3.83
CA GLN A 200 5.75 -12.12 -2.83
C GLN A 200 4.76 -13.20 -3.30
N ASN A 201 3.62 -12.80 -3.87
CA ASN A 201 2.62 -13.75 -4.40
C ASN A 201 3.16 -14.61 -5.55
N ARG A 202 4.17 -14.14 -6.27
CA ARG A 202 4.78 -14.85 -7.42
C ARG A 202 5.85 -15.86 -7.03
N GLY A 203 6.18 -16.00 -5.74
CA GLY A 203 7.20 -16.95 -5.27
C GLY A 203 8.60 -16.66 -5.84
N LEU A 204 8.93 -15.39 -6.07
CA LEU A 204 10.23 -14.97 -6.61
C LEU A 204 11.31 -15.12 -5.55
N ASN A 205 11.85 -16.32 -5.40
CA ASN A 205 12.99 -16.64 -4.54
C ASN A 205 14.23 -16.98 -5.39
N ARG A 206 15.40 -17.01 -4.74
CA ARG A 206 16.64 -17.52 -5.31
C ARG A 206 16.83 -18.99 -4.89
N GLY A 207 17.59 -19.75 -5.68
CA GLY A 207 17.85 -21.17 -5.43
C GLY A 207 16.73 -22.12 -5.90
N HIS A 208 16.82 -23.38 -5.46
CA HIS A 208 15.94 -24.46 -5.91
C HIS A 208 14.47 -24.28 -5.50
N ALA A 209 14.19 -23.53 -4.44
CA ALA A 209 12.83 -23.25 -3.94
C ALA A 209 12.10 -22.10 -4.68
N LYS A 210 12.53 -21.75 -5.89
CA LYS A 210 11.89 -20.70 -6.69
C LYS A 210 10.54 -21.18 -7.24
N GLY A 211 9.53 -20.32 -7.16
CA GLY A 211 8.19 -20.63 -7.68
C GLY A 211 8.18 -20.92 -9.18
N LYS A 212 7.40 -21.94 -9.57
CA LYS A 212 7.13 -22.28 -10.98
C LYS A 212 6.41 -21.11 -11.65
N ASN A 213 6.79 -20.79 -12.88
CA ASN A 213 6.14 -19.76 -13.68
C ASN A 213 5.91 -20.25 -15.11
N TYR A 214 5.01 -19.59 -15.82
CA TYR A 214 4.64 -19.98 -17.18
C TYR A 214 5.83 -19.92 -18.16
N ALA A 215 6.74 -18.96 -18.02
CA ALA A 215 7.92 -18.86 -18.87
C ALA A 215 8.86 -20.08 -18.73
N GLY A 216 9.07 -20.56 -17.49
CA GLY A 216 9.85 -21.76 -17.21
C GLY A 216 9.14 -23.02 -17.66
N TRP A 217 7.83 -23.12 -17.45
CA TRP A 217 7.03 -24.21 -17.99
C TRP A 217 7.10 -24.27 -19.52
N LYS A 218 6.92 -23.13 -20.21
CA LYS A 218 7.01 -23.05 -21.67
C LYS A 218 8.39 -23.53 -22.15
N LYS A 219 9.48 -23.00 -21.59
CA LYS A 219 10.84 -23.43 -21.94
C LYS A 219 11.03 -24.94 -21.85
N ASN A 220 10.51 -25.57 -20.80
CA ASN A 220 10.70 -27.00 -20.56
C ASN A 220 9.77 -27.90 -21.40
N ASN A 221 8.70 -27.34 -22.00
CA ASN A 221 7.75 -28.08 -22.81
C ASN A 221 7.81 -27.68 -24.31
N THR A 222 8.77 -26.82 -24.69
CA THR A 222 9.01 -26.49 -26.09
C THR A 222 9.98 -27.51 -26.69
N LEU A 223 9.49 -28.29 -27.66
CA LEU A 223 10.35 -29.13 -28.51
C LEU A 223 11.30 -28.23 -29.31
N THR A 224 12.60 -28.50 -29.20
CA THR A 224 13.62 -27.79 -29.96
C THR A 224 14.06 -28.67 -31.11
N THR A 225 13.64 -28.33 -32.33
CA THR A 225 14.16 -28.93 -33.56
C THR A 225 15.42 -28.17 -33.97
N ARG A 226 16.48 -28.90 -34.33
CA ARG A 226 17.75 -28.33 -34.80
C ARG A 226 17.92 -28.73 -36.25
N SER A 227 18.40 -27.81 -37.10
CA SER A 227 18.53 -28.04 -38.55
C SER A 227 19.42 -29.22 -38.94
N SER A 228 20.29 -29.69 -38.04
CA SER A 228 21.26 -30.77 -38.27
C SER A 228 20.95 -32.04 -37.47
N ARG A 229 19.68 -32.24 -37.06
CA ARG A 229 19.19 -33.47 -36.43
C ARG A 229 17.82 -33.83 -36.98
#